data_AF-A0A2U1UKC7-F1
#
_entry.id   AF-A0A2U1UKC7-F1
#
_cell.length_a   1.000
_cell.length_b   1.000
_cell.length_c   1.000
_cell.angle_alpha   90.00
_cell.angle_beta   90.00
_cell.angle_gamma   90.00
#
_symmetry.space_group_name_H-M   'P 1'
#
loop_
_entity.id
_entity.type
_entity.pdbx_description
1 polymer ?
#
loop_
_entity_poly.entity_id
_entity_poly.type
_entity_poly.pdbx_seq_one_letter_code
_entity_poly.pdbx_strand_id
1 'polypeptide(L)'
;MERILAEKSINITELRKNPAKYFIDEPVAVLSNNRPAGYMVSAKVFEELIDLLEEKQGRVHTAARFRPTAERLSDIADSGQKLLQNASDKDLTEFTE
;
A
#
# COMPACT_ATOMS: atom_id res chain seq x y z
N MET A 1 18.39 -21.61 -8.23
CA MET A 1 17.34 -22.23 -7.40
C MET A 1 16.25 -21.19 -7.16
N GLU A 2 15.13 -21.30 -7.85
CA GLU A 2 13.97 -20.44 -7.59
C GLU A 2 13.28 -20.93 -6.31
N ARG A 3 13.04 -20.02 -5.34
CA ARG A 3 12.35 -20.34 -4.09
C ARG A 3 10.88 -20.59 -4.40
N ILE A 4 10.41 -21.80 -4.16
CA ILE A 4 8.98 -22.08 -4.12
C ILE A 4 8.46 -21.57 -2.77
N LEU A 5 7.66 -20.52 -2.80
CA LEU A 5 7.07 -19.88 -1.61
C LEU A 5 5.74 -20.52 -1.17
N ALA A 6 5.42 -21.70 -1.69
CA ALA A 6 4.19 -22.43 -1.44
C ALA A 6 4.50 -23.86 -0.96
N GLU A 7 3.79 -24.35 0.04
CA GLU A 7 3.94 -25.73 0.54
C GLU A 7 3.55 -26.77 -0.52
N LYS A 8 2.66 -26.40 -1.44
CA LYS A 8 2.24 -27.25 -2.56
C LYS A 8 2.64 -26.61 -3.88
N SER A 9 3.30 -27.40 -4.73
CA SER A 9 3.59 -27.05 -6.11
C SER A 9 2.95 -28.04 -7.07
N ILE A 10 2.34 -27.53 -8.14
CA ILE A 10 1.69 -28.33 -9.17
C ILE A 10 2.16 -27.89 -10.55
N ASN A 11 2.20 -28.82 -11.50
CA ASN A 11 2.53 -28.49 -12.88
C ASN A 11 1.29 -27.93 -13.60
N ILE A 12 1.47 -27.03 -14.58
CA ILE A 12 0.39 -26.44 -15.39
C ILE A 12 -0.48 -27.50 -16.07
N THR A 13 0.10 -28.65 -16.41
CA THR A 13 -0.63 -29.80 -16.99
C THR A 13 -1.61 -30.41 -16.00
N GLU A 14 -1.24 -30.49 -14.71
CA GLU A 14 -2.11 -31.02 -13.65
C GLU A 14 -3.19 -30.00 -13.27
N LEU A 15 -2.84 -28.71 -13.24
CA LEU A 15 -3.82 -27.63 -13.07
C LEU A 15 -4.89 -27.66 -14.17
N ARG A 16 -4.51 -27.91 -15.43
CA ARG A 16 -5.45 -27.98 -16.56
C ARG A 16 -6.44 -29.13 -16.46
N LYS A 17 -6.04 -30.27 -15.89
CA LYS A 17 -6.90 -31.45 -15.75
C LYS A 17 -7.97 -31.27 -14.69
N ASN A 18 -7.62 -30.65 -13.56
CA ASN A 18 -8.52 -30.55 -12.41
C ASN A 18 -8.37 -29.20 -11.67
N PRO A 19 -8.71 -28.06 -12.31
CA PRO A 19 -8.48 -26.73 -11.73
C PRO A 19 -9.20 -26.57 -10.38
N ALA A 20 -10.43 -27.07 -10.26
CA ALA A 20 -11.27 -26.98 -9.06
C ALA A 20 -10.62 -27.61 -7.80
N LYS A 21 -9.81 -28.66 -7.96
CA LYS A 21 -9.21 -29.41 -6.83
C LYS A 21 -8.09 -28.62 -6.15
N TYR A 22 -7.50 -27.67 -6.86
CA TYR A 22 -6.35 -26.92 -6.41
C TYR A 22 -6.71 -25.54 -5.84
N PHE A 23 -7.99 -25.16 -5.87
CA PHE A 23 -8.52 -24.05 -5.06
C PHE A 23 -8.68 -24.53 -3.62
N ILE A 24 -7.56 -24.67 -2.93
CA ILE A 24 -7.49 -24.93 -1.49
C ILE A 24 -7.29 -23.61 -0.75
N ASP A 25 -7.47 -23.63 0.57
CA ASP A 25 -7.27 -22.47 1.45
C ASP A 25 -5.79 -22.06 1.61
N GLU A 26 -4.88 -22.74 0.91
CA GLU A 26 -3.43 -22.53 0.98
C GLU A 26 -2.90 -22.06 -0.40
N PRO A 27 -1.85 -21.23 -0.44
CA PRO A 27 -1.23 -20.83 -1.69
C PRO A 27 -0.59 -22.03 -2.39
N VAL A 28 -0.89 -22.21 -3.68
CA VAL A 28 -0.34 -23.27 -4.53
C VAL A 28 0.54 -22.65 -5.62
N ALA A 29 1.80 -23.05 -5.69
CA ALA A 29 2.68 -22.64 -6.78
C ALA A 29 2.37 -23.45 -8.05
N VAL A 30 2.09 -22.76 -9.15
CA VAL A 30 1.91 -23.36 -10.47
C VAL A 30 3.24 -23.28 -11.21
N LEU A 31 3.80 -24.43 -11.54
CA LEU A 31 5.04 -24.57 -12.29
C LEU A 31 4.73 -24.81 -13.77
N SER A 32 5.43 -24.12 -14.67
CA SER A 32 5.47 -24.39 -16.10
C SER A 32 6.91 -24.74 -16.49
N ASN A 33 7.12 -25.93 -17.09
CA ASN A 33 8.46 -26.42 -17.45
C ASN A 33 9.49 -26.31 -16.31
N ASN A 34 9.08 -26.75 -15.11
CA ASN A 34 9.90 -26.72 -13.89
C ASN A 34 10.32 -25.31 -13.40
N ARG A 35 9.66 -24.27 -13.90
CA ARG A 35 9.80 -22.88 -13.43
C ARG A 35 8.47 -22.38 -12.86
N PRO A 36 8.46 -21.62 -11.76
CA PRO A 36 7.23 -21.04 -11.21
C PRO A 36 6.61 -20.05 -12.20
N ALA A 37 5.45 -20.40 -12.75
CA ALA A 37 4.71 -19.57 -13.69
C ALA A 37 3.72 -18.63 -12.98
N GLY A 38 3.26 -19.00 -11.78
CA GLY A 38 2.36 -18.19 -10.99
C GLY A 38 1.97 -18.87 -9.68
N TYR A 39 1.20 -18.17 -8.86
CA TYR A 39 0.62 -18.69 -7.64
C TYR A 39 -0.90 -18.66 -7.77
N MET A 40 -1.56 -19.71 -7.28
CA MET A 40 -3.00 -19.78 -7.17
C MET A 40 -3.37 -19.74 -5.70
N VAL A 41 -4.31 -18.88 -5.35
CA VAL A 41 -4.83 -18.69 -4.00
C VAL A 41 -6.36 -18.75 -4.05
N SER A 42 -7.00 -19.14 -2.94
CA SER A 42 -8.46 -19.04 -2.84
C SER A 42 -8.89 -17.57 -2.85
N ALA A 43 -10.14 -17.32 -3.27
CA ALA A 43 -10.72 -15.97 -3.28
C ALA A 43 -10.63 -15.32 -1.89
N LYS A 44 -11.00 -16.07 -0.85
CA LYS A 44 -10.94 -15.63 0.54
C LYS A 44 -9.54 -15.19 0.97
N VAL A 45 -8.50 -15.97 0.67
CA VAL A 45 -7.11 -15.61 1.01
C VAL A 45 -6.65 -14.38 0.24
N PHE A 46 -7.08 -14.24 -1.02
CA PHE A 46 -6.77 -13.06 -1.81
C PHE A 46 -7.46 -11.81 -1.26
N GLU A 47 -8.74 -11.91 -0.90
CA GLU A 47 -9.50 -10.82 -0.28
C GLU A 47 -8.85 -10.36 1.03
N GLU A 48 -8.51 -11.29 1.94
CA GLU A 48 -7.81 -10.98 3.20
C GLU A 48 -6.44 -10.33 2.94
N LEU A 49 -5.71 -10.79 1.92
CA LEU A 49 -4.41 -10.21 1.57
C LEU A 49 -4.54 -8.78 1.04
N ILE A 50 -5.59 -8.51 0.25
CA ILE A 50 -5.90 -7.17 -0.23
C ILE A 50 -6.35 -6.27 0.94
N ASP A 51 -7.21 -6.75 1.82
CA ASP A 51 -7.67 -5.99 3.01
C ASP A 51 -6.49 -5.59 3.91
N LEU A 52 -5.58 -6.54 4.22
CA LEU A 52 -4.35 -6.27 4.95
C LEU A 52 -3.42 -5.29 4.24
N LEU A 53 -3.38 -5.33 2.90
CA LEU A 53 -2.58 -4.41 2.10
C LEU A 53 -3.20 -3.01 2.11
N GLU A 54 -4.52 -2.90 2.00
CA GLU A 54 -5.25 -1.63 2.11
C GLU A 54 -5.07 -1.01 3.49
N GLU A 55 -5.14 -1.79 4.57
CA GLU A 55 -4.86 -1.30 5.93
C GLU A 55 -3.44 -0.71 6.02
N LYS A 56 -2.45 -1.40 5.45
CA LYS A 56 -1.04 -0.94 5.46
C LYS A 56 -0.80 0.23 4.52
N GLN A 57 -1.40 0.25 3.34
CA GLN A 57 -1.26 1.37 2.40
C GLN A 57 -1.97 2.63 2.91
N GLY A 58 -3.10 2.49 3.60
CA GLY A 58 -3.76 3.58 4.31
C GLY A 58 -2.80 4.31 5.26
N ARG A 59 -1.95 3.56 5.97
CA ARG A 59 -0.90 4.12 6.84
C ARG A 59 0.24 4.80 6.07
N VAL A 60 0.57 4.34 4.86
CA VAL A 60 1.62 4.93 4.02
C VAL A 60 1.16 6.25 3.39
N HIS A 61 -0.11 6.35 2.98
CA HIS A 61 -0.67 7.58 2.41
C HIS A 61 -0.92 8.69 3.44
N THR A 62 -0.95 8.38 4.73
CA THR A 62 -1.02 9.38 5.80
C THR A 62 0.30 10.08 6.11
N ALA A 63 1.45 9.54 5.72
CA ALA A 63 2.76 10.05 6.17
C ALA A 63 3.38 11.17 5.31
N ALA A 64 2.83 11.54 4.15
CA ALA A 64 3.46 12.58 3.33
C ALA A 64 2.49 13.26 2.33
N ARG A 65 1.48 13.99 2.83
CA ARG A 65 0.65 14.88 1.97
C ARG A 65 1.14 16.32 1.90
N PHE A 66 2.22 16.69 2.60
CA PHE A 66 2.77 18.03 2.47
C PHE A 66 3.69 18.13 1.25
N ARG A 67 3.07 18.22 0.07
CA ARG A 67 3.71 18.62 -1.20
C ARG A 67 3.00 19.86 -1.76
N PRO A 68 3.05 21.01 -1.08
CA PRO A 68 2.46 22.22 -1.61
C PRO A 68 3.18 22.62 -2.92
N THR A 69 2.40 23.06 -3.90
CA THR A 69 2.94 23.69 -5.11
C THR A 69 3.62 25.01 -4.76
N ALA A 70 4.49 25.51 -5.64
CA ALA A 70 5.16 26.80 -5.46
C ALA A 70 4.13 27.93 -5.23
N GLU A 71 3.02 27.92 -5.98
CA GLU A 71 1.92 28.88 -5.81
C GLU A 71 1.30 28.82 -4.40
N ARG A 72 1.09 27.61 -3.87
CA ARG A 72 0.53 27.44 -2.52
C ARG A 72 1.49 27.90 -1.43
N LEU A 73 2.80 27.72 -1.63
CA LEU A 73 3.81 28.24 -0.72
C LEU A 73 3.83 29.77 -0.72
N SER A 74 3.71 30.41 -1.89
CA SER A 74 3.60 31.86 -2.01
C SER A 74 2.35 32.42 -1.32
N ASP A 75 1.21 31.75 -1.49
CA ASP A 75 -0.07 32.11 -0.84
C ASP A 75 0.01 32.01 0.70
N ILE A 76 0.66 30.95 1.21
CA ILE A 76 0.90 30.79 2.65
C ILE A 76 1.85 31.88 3.18
N ALA A 77 2.91 32.22 2.43
CA ALA A 77 3.86 33.24 2.82
C ALA A 77 3.23 34.64 2.88
N ASP A 78 2.43 35.00 1.87
CA ASP A 78 1.69 36.27 1.83
C ASP A 78 0.67 36.37 2.98
N SER A 79 -0.05 35.27 3.23
CA SER A 79 -0.99 35.18 4.36
C SER A 79 -0.28 35.34 5.71
N GLY A 80 0.87 34.68 5.89
CA GLY A 80 1.69 34.82 7.10
C GLY A 80 2.23 36.23 7.29
N GLN A 81 2.69 36.88 6.22
CA GLN A 81 3.17 38.26 6.27
C GLN A 81 2.06 39.24 6.71
N LYS A 82 0.84 39.08 6.18
CA LYS A 82 -0.32 39.88 6.58
C LYS A 82 -0.68 39.69 8.05
N LEU A 83 -0.64 38.45 8.54
CA LEU A 83 -0.92 38.16 9.95
C LEU A 83 0.13 38.83 10.87
N LEU A 84 1.41 38.74 10.51
CA LEU A 84 2.49 39.39 11.27
C LEU A 84 2.42 40.92 11.24
N GLN A 85 2.01 41.51 10.12
CA GLN A 85 1.84 42.97 10.02
C GLN A 85 0.66 43.51 10.83
N ASN A 86 -0.37 42.68 11.07
CA ASN A 86 -1.56 43.05 11.83
C ASN A 86 -1.53 42.56 13.28
N ALA A 87 -0.53 41.77 13.66
CA ALA A 87 -0.36 41.28 15.02
C ALA A 87 0.11 42.41 15.95
N SER A 88 -0.47 42.49 17.15
CA SER A 88 0.01 43.41 18.18
C SER A 88 1.20 42.82 18.93
N ASP A 89 1.96 43.64 19.64
CA ASP A 89 3.10 43.22 20.47
C ASP A 89 2.70 42.14 21.50
N LYS A 90 1.44 42.14 21.93
CA LYS A 90 0.88 41.16 22.86
C LYS A 90 0.60 39.81 22.20
N ASP A 91 0.13 39.80 20.95
CA ASP A 91 -0.10 38.57 20.17
C ASP A 91 1.21 37.84 19.84
N LEU A 92 2.31 38.58 19.70
CA LEU A 92 3.64 38.03 19.41
C LEU A 92 4.35 37.48 20.66
N THR A 93 3.84 37.76 21.85
CA THR A 93 4.46 37.40 23.13
C THR A 93 3.67 36.38 23.95
N GLU A 94 2.37 36.19 23.67
CA GLU A 94 1.56 35.10 24.23
C GLU A 94 1.82 33.77 23.49
N PHE A 95 2.90 33.09 23.87
CA PHE A 95 3.05 31.66 23.63
C PHE A 95 2.63 30.91 24.89
N THR A 96 1.54 30.14 24.81
CA THR A 96 1.13 29.20 25.87
C THR A 96 1.55 27.80 25.46
N GLU A 97 2.25 27.10 26.36
CA GLU A 97 2.80 25.75 26.18
C GLU A 97 1.70 24.66 26.15
#